data_AF-A0A958UJQ8-F1
#
_entry.id   AF-A0A958UJQ8-F1
#
_cell.length_a   1.000
_cell.length_b   1.000
_cell.length_c   1.000
_cell.angle_alpha   90.00
_cell.angle_beta   90.00
_cell.angle_gamma   90.00
#
_symmetry.space_group_name_H-M   'P 1'
#
loop_
_entity.id
_entity.type
_entity.pdbx_description
1 polymer ?
#
loop_
_entity_poly.entity_id
_entity_poly.type
_entity_poly.pdbx_seq_one_letter_code
_entity_poly.pdbx_strand_id
1 'polypeptide(L)' 'MNKKEAKSGFIFTKHTPKDQSPFDKLFDVFQELITHTSGDFDEAMDWLKQLDEEYNLTTEDYTLD' A
#
# COMPACT_ATOMS: atom_id res chain seq x y z
N MET A 1 -11.60 32.56 36.10
CA MET A 1 -11.39 31.33 35.32
C MET A 1 -10.99 31.72 33.90
N ASN A 2 -9.72 31.58 33.53
CA ASN A 2 -9.21 31.95 32.20
C ASN A 2 -9.50 30.83 31.19
N LYS A 3 -10.51 31.00 30.34
CA LYS A 3 -10.73 30.16 29.15
C LYS A 3 -9.64 30.49 28.13
N LYS A 4 -8.65 29.61 27.98
CA LYS A 4 -7.69 29.70 26.87
C LYS A 4 -8.45 29.37 25.58
N GLU A 5 -8.62 30.36 24.71
CA GLU A 5 -9.18 30.15 23.38
C GLU A 5 -8.31 29.14 22.61
N ALA A 6 -8.92 28.04 22.18
CA ALA A 6 -8.24 27.03 21.40
C ALA A 6 -7.93 27.63 20.02
N LYS A 7 -6.64 27.80 19.70
CA LYS A 7 -6.21 28.26 18.38
C LYS A 7 -6.73 27.30 17.31
N SER A 8 -7.61 27.76 16.44
CA SER A 8 -8.10 26.99 15.30
C SER A 8 -7.04 26.98 14.19
N GLY A 9 -6.38 25.84 14.00
CA GLY A 9 -5.39 25.64 12.94
C GLY A 9 -5.26 24.16 12.58
N PHE A 10 -4.64 23.86 11.44
CA PHE A 10 -4.35 22.50 11.02
C PHE A 10 -3.11 21.97 11.74
N ILE A 11 -3.20 20.77 12.31
CA ILE A 11 -2.06 20.05 12.89
C ILE A 11 -1.69 18.94 11.92
N PHE A 12 -0.57 19.12 11.23
CA PHE A 12 0.02 18.05 10.43
C PHE A 12 0.74 17.09 11.38
N THR A 13 0.35 15.82 11.34
CA THR A 13 1.02 14.73 12.08
C THR A 13 1.74 13.82 11.10
N LYS A 14 2.76 13.10 11.58
CA LYS A 14 3.44 12.10 10.76
C LYS A 14 2.45 11.01 10.37
N HIS A 15 2.49 10.58 9.10
CA HIS A 15 1.71 9.45 8.64
C HIS A 15 2.04 8.21 9.49
N THR A 16 1.00 7.61 10.07
CA THR A 16 1.13 6.32 10.76
C THR A 16 0.50 5.29 9.82
N PRO A 17 1.32 4.45 9.17
CA PRO A 17 0.79 3.42 8.29
C PRO A 17 -0.11 2.49 9.10
N LYS A 18 -1.24 2.10 8.52
CA LYS A 18 -2.12 1.08 9.11
C LYS A 18 -1.46 -0.28 8.93
N ASP A 19 -1.63 -1.16 9.92
CA ASP A 19 -1.33 -2.58 9.72
C ASP A 19 -2.28 -3.13 8.66
N GLN A 20 -1.76 -3.34 7.45
CA GLN A 20 -2.44 -4.02 6.35
C GLN A 20 -1.99 -5.47 6.27
N SER A 21 -2.90 -6.39 5.92
CA SER A 21 -2.52 -7.77 5.67
C SER A 21 -1.60 -7.86 4.43
N PRO A 22 -0.76 -8.91 4.31
CA PRO A 22 0.03 -9.14 3.09
C PRO A 22 -0.82 -9.15 1.82
N PHE A 23 -2.03 -9.73 1.90
CA PHE A 23 -2.99 -9.73 0.80
C PHE A 23 -3.44 -8.32 0.42
N ASP A 24 -3.87 -7.49 1.39
CA ASP A 24 -4.38 -6.15 1.09
C ASP A 24 -3.31 -5.30 0.38
N LYS A 25 -2.06 -5.39 0.84
CA LYS A 25 -0.93 -4.69 0.22
C LYS A 25 -0.71 -5.13 -1.23
N LEU A 26 -0.66 -6.44 -1.47
CA LEU A 26 -0.45 -7.00 -2.80
C LEU A 26 -1.64 -6.71 -3.73
N PHE A 27 -2.86 -6.75 -3.19
CA PHE A 27 -4.07 -6.46 -3.95
C PHE A 27 -4.12 -5.00 -4.39
N ASP A 28 -3.80 -4.05 -3.50
CA ASP A 28 -3.72 -2.63 -3.83
C ASP A 28 -2.75 -2.39 -5.00
N VAL A 29 -1.54 -2.98 -4.94
CA VAL A 29 -0.55 -2.89 -6.02
C VAL A 29 -1.04 -3.56 -7.31
N PHE A 30 -1.65 -4.75 -7.20
CA PHE A 30 -2.20 -5.46 -8.34
C PHE A 30 -3.30 -4.67 -9.06
N GLN A 31 -4.17 -3.96 -8.34
CA GLN A 31 -5.22 -3.13 -8.94
C GLN A 31 -4.66 -1.98 -9.79
N GLU A 32 -3.52 -1.42 -9.39
CA GLU A 32 -2.81 -0.44 -10.21
C GLU A 32 -2.21 -1.11 -11.45
N LEU A 33 -1.47 -2.21 -11.25
CA LEU A 33 -0.81 -2.93 -12.34
C LEU A 33 -1.79 -3.40 -13.42
N ILE A 34 -2.91 -4.03 -13.05
CA ILE A 34 -3.90 -4.53 -14.01
C ILE A 34 -4.54 -3.41 -14.84
N THR A 35 -4.62 -2.20 -14.28
CA THR A 35 -5.11 -1.03 -15.01
C THR A 35 -4.03 -0.53 -15.99
N HIS A 36 -2.76 -0.59 -15.61
CA HIS A 36 -1.63 -0.19 -16.44
C HIS A 36 -1.31 -1.16 -17.57
N THR A 37 -1.54 -2.46 -17.37
CA THR A 37 -1.42 -3.50 -18.40
C THR A 37 -2.69 -3.65 -19.24
N SER A 38 -3.62 -2.70 -19.15
CA SER A 38 -4.88 -2.71 -19.93
C SER A 38 -5.72 -3.97 -19.74
N GLY A 39 -5.67 -4.57 -18.54
CA GLY A 39 -6.37 -5.81 -18.21
C GLY A 39 -5.62 -7.09 -18.54
N ASP A 40 -4.36 -7.02 -19.00
CA ASP A 40 -3.51 -8.19 -19.19
C ASP A 40 -3.05 -8.73 -17.81
N PHE A 41 -3.59 -9.89 -17.44
CA PHE A 41 -3.31 -10.53 -16.16
C PHE A 41 -1.89 -11.07 -16.08
N ASP A 42 -1.41 -11.71 -17.14
CA ASP A 42 -0.09 -12.34 -17.14
C ASP A 42 0.99 -11.27 -17.02
N GLU A 43 0.86 -10.17 -17.78
CA GLU A 43 1.76 -9.03 -17.69
C GLU A 43 1.71 -8.36 -16.30
N ALA A 44 0.52 -8.17 -15.73
CA ALA A 44 0.38 -7.57 -14.40
C ALA A 44 1.03 -8.44 -13.31
N MET A 45 0.99 -9.76 -13.47
CA MET A 45 1.58 -10.69 -12.52
C MET A 45 3.09 -10.80 -12.63
N ASP A 46 3.63 -10.67 -13.84
CA ASP A 46 5.07 -10.55 -14.04
C ASP A 46 5.62 -9.26 -13.39
N TRP A 47 4.93 -8.12 -13.56
CA TRP A 47 5.31 -6.88 -12.86
C TRP A 47 5.19 -6.99 -11.34
N LEU A 48 4.15 -7.64 -10.82
CA LEU A 48 3.98 -7.83 -9.38
C LEU A 48 5.11 -8.68 -8.78
N LYS A 49 5.55 -9.73 -9.49
CA LYS A 49 6.70 -10.55 -9.09
C LYS A 49 8.01 -9.76 -9.06
N GLN A 50 8.24 -8.90 -10.07
CA GLN A 50 9.42 -8.03 -10.08
C GLN A 50 9.43 -7.04 -8.91
N LEU A 51 8.26 -6.48 -8.56
CA LEU A 51 8.14 -5.61 -7.39
C LEU A 51 8.34 -6.37 -6.08
N ASP A 52 7.86 -7.61 -6.01
CA ASP A 52 8.06 -8.47 -4.85
C ASP A 52 9.54 -8.77 -4.61
N GLU A 53 10.32 -9.07 -5.66
CA GLU A 53 11.77 -9.28 -5.57
C GLU A 53 12.52 -8.04 -5.06
N GLU A 54 12.15 -6.84 -5.52
CA GLU A 54 12.82 -5.59 -5.15
C GLU A 54 12.44 -5.12 -3.73
N TYR A 55 11.16 -5.24 -3.36
CA TYR A 55 10.62 -4.65 -2.13
C TYR A 55 10.26 -5.65 -1.03
N ASN A 56 10.39 -6.95 -1.27
CA ASN A 56 9.98 -8.03 -0.37
C ASN A 56 8.54 -7.79 0.13
N LEU A 57 7.59 -7.72 -0.80
CA LEU A 57 6.18 -7.43 -0.51
C LEU A 57 5.50 -8.64 0.15
N THR A 58 5.98 -9.84 -0.16
CA THR A 58 5.61 -11.13 0.40
C THR A 58 6.34 -11.42 1.71
N THR A 59 5.89 -12.48 2.37
CA THR A 59 6.52 -13.03 3.57
C THR A 59 6.82 -14.51 3.34
N GLU A 60 7.66 -15.12 4.16
CA GLU A 60 7.93 -16.57 4.08
C GLU A 60 6.66 -17.43 4.09
N ASP A 61 5.61 -16.98 4.78
CA ASP A 61 4.31 -17.66 4.87
C ASP A 61 3.31 -17.30 3.75
N TYR A 62 3.65 -16.37 2.84
CA TYR A 62 2.73 -15.85 1.83
C TYR A 62 3.49 -15.43 0.56
N THR A 63 3.52 -16.29 -0.46
CA THR A 63 4.34 -16.15 -1.68
C THR A 63 3.50 -16.00 -2.96
N LEU A 64 4.13 -15.61 -4.07
CA LEU A 64 3.51 -15.45 -5.41
C LEU A 64 3.77 -16.64 -6.37
N ASP A 65 4.20 -17.77 -5.83
CA ASP A 65 4.46 -19.06 -6.53
C ASP A 65 3.24 -19.99 -6.53
#